data_AF-A0ABD0MBQ6-F1
#
_entry.id   AF-A0ABD0MBQ6-F1
#
_cell.length_a   1.000
_cell.length_b   1.000
_cell.length_c   1.000
_cell.angle_alpha   90.00
_cell.angle_beta   90.00
_cell.angle_gamma   90.00
#
_symmetry.space_group_name_H-M   'P 1'
#
loop_
_entity.id
_entity.type
_entity.pdbx_description
1 polymer ?
#
loop_
_entity_poly.entity_id
_entity_poly.type
_entity_poly.pdbx_seq_one_letter_code
_entity_poly.pdbx_strand_id
1 'polypeptide(L)'
;KAVPRALRESETRDYIDAGLLNNSPYLSVLREERDIDLIISLDFSEGDPFMTVRETAETCKKLKIPFPEVHIPSQDVKRPKDFYVFKGKNAPTVIHIPLFNVVNCGGKFGLFIE
;
A
#
# COMPACT_ATOMS: atom_id res chain seq x y z
N LYS A 1 -10.84 17.84 -18.05
CA LYS A 1 -9.37 17.98 -18.23
C LYS A 1 -8.98 17.43 -19.60
N ALA A 2 -8.06 18.08 -20.32
CA ALA A 2 -7.56 17.57 -21.59
C ALA A 2 -6.74 16.29 -21.39
N VAL A 3 -6.91 15.29 -22.25
CA VAL A 3 -6.07 14.08 -22.27
C VAL A 3 -4.63 14.48 -22.57
N PRO A 4 -3.63 14.07 -21.75
CA PRO A 4 -2.21 14.39 -21.94
C PRO A 4 -1.73 14.08 -23.36
N ARG A 5 -0.81 14.91 -23.90
CA ARG A 5 -0.28 14.76 -25.26
C ARG A 5 0.37 13.39 -25.49
N ALA A 6 1.15 12.89 -24.53
CA ALA A 6 1.76 11.56 -24.59
C ALA A 6 0.70 10.44 -24.76
N LEU A 7 -0.52 10.65 -24.25
CA LEU A 7 -1.66 9.74 -24.43
C LEU A 7 -2.46 10.03 -25.72
N ARG A 8 -1.91 10.77 -26.68
CA ARG A 8 -2.50 11.00 -28.01
C ARG A 8 -1.55 10.66 -29.15
N GLU A 9 -0.28 10.42 -28.85
CA GLU A 9 0.78 10.25 -29.86
C GLU A 9 0.80 8.88 -30.54
N SER A 10 0.13 7.88 -29.97
CA SER A 10 0.00 6.53 -30.55
C SER A 10 -1.44 6.03 -30.48
N GLU A 11 -1.84 5.25 -31.49
CA GLU A 11 -3.11 4.50 -31.55
C GLU A 11 -3.13 3.31 -30.59
N THR A 12 -1.96 2.81 -30.17
CA THR A 12 -1.81 1.67 -29.26
C THR A 12 -1.24 2.08 -27.89
N ARG A 13 -1.45 1.22 -26.88
CA ARG A 13 -0.96 1.42 -25.50
C ARG A 13 -0.43 0.10 -24.96
N ASP A 14 0.74 0.18 -24.32
CA ASP A 14 1.26 -0.92 -23.53
C ASP A 14 0.71 -0.82 -22.11
N TYR A 15 0.15 -1.93 -21.64
CA TYR A 15 -0.31 -2.07 -20.26
C TYR A 15 0.59 -3.07 -19.56
N ILE A 16 0.96 -2.75 -18.33
CA ILE A 16 1.79 -3.58 -17.46
C ILE A 16 1.02 -3.85 -16.18
N ASP A 17 1.27 -5.01 -15.57
CA ASP A 17 0.72 -5.36 -14.28
C ASP A 17 1.15 -4.32 -13.22
N ALA A 18 0.19 -3.78 -12.48
CA ALA A 18 0.45 -2.80 -11.42
C ALA A 18 1.30 -3.38 -10.28
N GLY A 19 1.28 -4.70 -10.07
CA GLY A 19 2.10 -5.39 -9.10
C GLY A 19 3.61 -5.23 -9.34
N LEU A 20 4.03 -4.92 -10.57
CA LEU A 20 5.42 -4.56 -10.89
C LEU A 20 5.83 -3.20 -10.33
N LEU A 21 4.88 -2.32 -10.01
CA LEU A 21 5.12 -1.03 -9.38
C LEU A 21 4.87 -1.10 -7.86
N ASN A 22 3.70 -1.60 -7.46
CA ASN A 22 3.32 -1.80 -6.07
C ASN A 22 2.22 -2.86 -6.02
N ASN A 23 2.41 -3.89 -5.20
CA ASN A 23 1.49 -5.03 -5.09
C ASN A 23 0.16 -4.70 -4.36
N SER A 24 -0.08 -3.43 -4.00
CA SER A 24 -1.35 -2.94 -3.46
C SER A 24 -1.85 -1.71 -4.22
N PRO A 25 -3.16 -1.65 -4.59
CA PRO A 25 -3.72 -0.62 -5.46
C PRO A 25 -4.02 0.71 -4.71
N TYR A 26 -3.17 1.15 -3.79
CA TYR A 26 -3.38 2.38 -3.01
C TYR A 26 -3.56 3.61 -3.91
N LEU A 27 -2.68 3.80 -4.90
CA LEU A 27 -2.72 4.99 -5.77
C LEU A 27 -4.04 5.11 -6.56
N SER A 28 -4.73 4.00 -6.83
CA SER A 28 -6.00 4.00 -7.55
C SER A 28 -7.16 4.60 -6.73
N VAL A 29 -7.06 4.58 -5.40
CA VAL A 29 -8.11 5.10 -4.50
C VAL A 29 -7.78 6.48 -3.92
N LEU A 30 -6.54 6.94 -4.02
CA LEU A 30 -6.06 8.21 -3.45
C LEU A 30 -6.32 9.45 -4.33
N ARG A 31 -7.23 9.34 -5.30
CA ARG A 31 -7.67 10.51 -6.08
C ARG A 31 -8.50 11.44 -5.19
N GLU A 32 -8.22 12.73 -5.23
CA GLU A 32 -8.93 13.74 -4.43
C GLU A 32 -10.44 13.69 -4.65
N GLU A 33 -10.90 13.43 -5.88
CA GLU A 33 -12.32 13.34 -6.20
C GLU A 33 -13.05 12.14 -5.57
N ARG A 34 -12.32 11.18 -4.99
CA ARG A 34 -12.89 10.03 -4.27
C ARG A 34 -13.22 10.34 -2.82
N ASP A 35 -12.66 11.41 -2.25
CA ASP A 35 -12.90 11.88 -0.88
C ASP A 35 -12.89 10.73 0.16
N ILE A 36 -11.80 9.95 0.17
CA ILE A 36 -11.71 8.74 0.99
C ILE A 36 -11.26 9.09 2.41
N ASP A 37 -12.09 8.74 3.39
CA ASP A 37 -11.76 8.85 4.82
C ASP A 37 -11.03 7.61 5.38
N LEU A 38 -11.32 6.42 4.85
CA LEU A 38 -10.83 5.14 5.37
C LEU A 38 -10.46 4.17 4.24
N ILE A 39 -9.27 3.57 4.36
CA ILE A 39 -8.79 2.49 3.51
C ILE A 39 -8.60 1.25 4.37
N ILE A 40 -9.21 0.13 3.97
CA ILE A 40 -8.92 -1.19 4.54
C ILE A 40 -8.08 -1.95 3.51
N SER A 41 -6.78 -2.06 3.79
CA SER A 41 -5.80 -2.76 2.95
C SER A 41 -5.63 -4.19 3.45
N LEU A 42 -5.87 -5.13 2.55
CA LEU A 42 -5.52 -6.54 2.72
C LEU A 42 -4.22 -6.75 1.94
N ASP A 43 -3.15 -7.12 2.63
CA ASP A 43 -1.85 -7.35 2.00
C ASP A 43 -1.58 -8.85 1.88
N PHE A 44 -1.36 -9.30 0.65
CA PHE A 44 -1.08 -10.70 0.30
C PHE A 44 0.35 -10.90 -0.20
N SER A 45 1.23 -9.94 0.07
CA SER A 45 2.60 -9.97 -0.43
C SER A 45 3.39 -11.07 0.25
N GLU A 46 4.24 -11.73 -0.53
CA GLU A 46 5.30 -12.59 -0.02
C GLU A 46 6.46 -11.73 0.48
N GLY A 47 7.20 -12.24 1.48
CA GLY A 47 8.35 -11.53 2.05
C GLY A 47 7.94 -10.46 3.07
N ASP A 48 8.28 -9.20 2.81
CA ASP A 48 8.08 -8.10 3.76
C ASP A 48 6.62 -7.61 3.76
N PRO A 49 5.85 -7.87 4.84
CA PRO A 49 4.40 -7.61 4.88
C PRO A 49 4.06 -6.11 4.89
N PHE A 50 5.06 -5.24 5.07
CA PHE A 50 4.87 -3.79 5.14
C PHE A 50 5.45 -3.05 3.94
N MET A 51 6.00 -3.75 2.95
CA MET A 51 6.65 -3.13 1.79
C MET A 51 5.68 -2.22 1.04
N THR A 52 4.51 -2.74 0.66
CA THR A 52 3.52 -2.03 -0.17
C THR A 52 3.05 -0.72 0.46
N VAL A 53 2.73 -0.72 1.76
CA VAL A 53 2.22 0.43 2.50
C VAL A 53 3.32 1.47 2.75
N ARG A 54 4.56 1.05 3.00
CA ARG A 54 5.72 1.96 3.14
C ARG A 54 6.07 2.63 1.81
N GLU A 55 6.16 1.86 0.74
CA GLU A 55 6.44 2.40 -0.60
C GLU A 55 5.35 3.36 -1.07
N THR A 56 4.09 3.05 -0.75
CA THR A 56 2.96 3.96 -0.98
C THR A 56 3.14 5.26 -0.22
N ALA A 57 3.46 5.21 1.08
CA ALA A 57 3.67 6.41 1.89
C ALA A 57 4.82 7.27 1.34
N GLU A 58 5.95 6.66 0.96
CA GLU A 58 7.07 7.38 0.35
C GLU A 58 6.72 7.98 -1.01
N THR A 59 5.98 7.25 -1.84
CA THR A 59 5.50 7.74 -3.14
C THR A 59 4.53 8.91 -2.97
N CYS A 60 3.58 8.80 -2.04
CA CYS A 60 2.62 9.85 -1.73
C CYS A 60 3.32 11.10 -1.21
N LYS A 61 4.33 10.94 -0.34
CA LYS A 61 5.17 12.05 0.14
C LYS A 61 5.90 12.77 -1.00
N LYS A 62 6.50 12.03 -1.93
CA LYS A 62 7.18 12.60 -3.12
C LYS A 62 6.21 13.34 -4.05
N LEU A 63 5.02 12.79 -4.25
CA LEU A 63 3.99 13.33 -5.13
C LEU A 63 3.08 14.37 -4.45
N LYS A 64 3.27 14.62 -3.15
CA LYS A 64 2.42 15.50 -2.32
C LYS A 64 0.95 15.07 -2.30
N ILE A 65 0.71 13.76 -2.32
CA ILE A 65 -0.62 13.16 -2.12
C ILE A 65 -0.82 12.93 -0.62
N PRO A 66 -1.94 13.36 -0.01
CA PRO A 66 -2.22 13.09 1.40
C PRO A 66 -2.29 11.58 1.69
N PHE A 67 -1.47 11.12 2.62
CA PHE A 67 -1.41 9.74 3.09
C PHE A 67 -0.91 9.72 4.55
N PRO A 68 -1.32 8.77 5.41
CA PRO A 68 -0.88 8.74 6.79
C PRO A 68 0.61 8.42 6.91
N GLU A 69 1.21 8.85 8.02
CA GLU A 69 2.56 8.38 8.37
C GLU A 69 2.53 6.90 8.74
N VAL A 70 3.48 6.15 8.20
CA VAL A 70 3.60 4.70 8.42
C VAL A 70 4.78 4.45 9.35
N HIS A 71 4.48 4.30 10.64
CA HIS A 71 5.46 3.93 11.66
C HIS A 71 5.19 2.50 12.14
N ILE A 72 6.17 1.61 11.92
CA ILE A 72 6.07 0.20 12.30
C ILE A 72 7.19 -0.10 13.29
N PRO A 73 6.88 -0.57 14.52
CA PRO A 73 7.90 -0.95 15.49
C PRO A 73 8.81 -2.06 14.94
N SER A 74 10.12 -2.00 15.19
CA SER A 74 11.08 -2.98 14.66
C SER A 74 10.76 -4.43 15.09
N GLN A 75 10.13 -4.62 16.25
CA GLN A 75 9.67 -5.92 16.73
C GLN A 75 8.54 -6.49 15.86
N ASP A 76 7.67 -5.62 15.34
CA ASP A 76 6.49 -5.97 14.56
C ASP A 76 6.90 -6.33 13.12
N VAL A 77 8.04 -5.83 12.62
CA VAL A 77 8.61 -6.24 11.32
C VAL A 77 8.93 -7.75 11.30
N LYS A 78 9.44 -8.29 12.41
CA LYS A 78 9.77 -9.72 12.52
C LYS A 78 8.59 -10.58 12.93
N ARG A 79 7.62 -9.98 13.63
CA ARG A 79 6.44 -10.66 14.17
C ARG A 79 5.20 -9.79 13.94
N PRO A 80 4.69 -9.72 12.70
CA PRO A 80 3.52 -8.91 12.38
C PRO A 80 2.30 -9.30 13.21
N LYS A 81 1.56 -8.29 13.67
CA LYS A 81 0.23 -8.40 14.28
C LYS A 81 -0.82 -8.61 13.19
N ASP A 82 -2.02 -8.97 13.63
CA ASP A 82 -3.19 -9.14 12.76
C ASP A 82 -3.56 -7.89 11.97
N PHE A 83 -3.44 -6.70 12.56
CA PHE A 83 -3.65 -5.44 11.83
C PHE A 83 -2.91 -4.24 12.44
N TYR A 84 -2.83 -3.18 11.65
CA TYR A 84 -2.21 -1.90 11.99
C TYR A 84 -3.13 -0.76 11.59
N VAL A 85 -3.18 0.29 12.41
CA VAL A 85 -3.97 1.50 12.13
C VAL A 85 -3.04 2.69 12.00
N PHE A 86 -2.95 3.24 10.79
CA PHE A 86 -2.21 4.46 10.48
C PHE A 86 -3.20 5.61 10.33
N LYS A 87 -3.27 6.48 11.35
CA LYS A 87 -4.21 7.60 11.37
C LYS A 87 -3.72 8.73 10.45
N GLY A 88 -4.57 9.15 9.53
CA GLY A 88 -4.32 10.31 8.69
C GLY A 88 -4.68 11.63 9.39
N LYS A 89 -3.93 12.69 9.10
CA LYS A 89 -4.30 14.07 9.44
C LYS A 89 -4.58 14.80 8.13
N ASN A 90 -5.85 15.09 7.84
CA ASN A 90 -6.31 15.57 6.52
C ASN A 90 -5.90 14.59 5.39
N ALA A 91 -5.92 13.30 5.69
CA ALA A 91 -5.56 12.19 4.82
C ALA A 91 -6.40 10.97 5.26
N PRO A 92 -6.59 9.96 4.41
CA PRO A 92 -7.30 8.75 4.81
C PRO A 92 -6.63 8.08 6.01
N THR A 93 -7.43 7.49 6.90
CA THR A 93 -6.92 6.48 7.83
C THR A 93 -6.73 5.17 7.08
N VAL A 94 -5.63 4.48 7.33
CA VAL A 94 -5.35 3.17 6.72
C VAL A 94 -5.36 2.10 7.79
N ILE A 95 -6.23 1.11 7.64
CA ILE A 95 -6.16 -0.16 8.35
C ILE A 95 -5.43 -1.13 7.43
N HIS A 96 -4.26 -1.59 7.83
CA HIS A 96 -3.44 -2.51 7.05
C HIS A 96 -3.42 -3.87 7.73
N ILE A 97 -3.79 -4.91 6.97
CA ILE A 97 -3.97 -6.28 7.45
C ILE A 97 -3.03 -7.19 6.65
N PRO A 98 -1.87 -7.55 7.20
CA PRO A 98 -0.96 -8.47 6.55
C PRO A 98 -1.47 -9.91 6.62
N LEU A 99 -1.40 -10.64 5.51
CA LEU A 99 -1.79 -12.06 5.42
C LEU A 99 -0.99 -12.90 6.43
N PHE A 100 0.34 -12.75 6.41
CA PHE A 100 1.26 -13.47 7.27
C PHE A 100 1.48 -12.72 8.59
N ASN A 101 0.78 -13.14 9.64
CA ASN A 101 0.83 -12.52 10.96
C ASN A 101 0.74 -13.55 12.11
N VAL A 102 0.90 -13.08 13.37
CA VAL A 102 1.07 -13.96 14.53
C VAL A 102 -0.20 -14.75 14.84
N VAL A 103 -1.36 -14.19 14.48
CA VAL A 103 -2.67 -14.80 14.70
C VAL A 103 -2.95 -15.85 13.63
N ASN A 104 -2.76 -15.51 12.36
CA ASN A 104 -3.07 -16.40 11.23
C ASN A 104 -2.05 -17.54 11.08
N CYS A 105 -0.77 -17.29 11.35
CA CYS A 105 0.32 -18.26 11.10
C CYS A 105 0.78 -19.00 12.35
N GLY A 106 0.13 -18.80 13.51
CA GLY A 106 0.44 -19.51 14.75
C GLY A 106 1.90 -19.36 15.21
N GLY A 107 2.57 -18.26 14.86
CA GLY A 107 3.97 -18.00 15.21
C GLY A 107 5.03 -18.70 14.33
N LYS A 108 4.65 -19.44 13.29
CA LYS A 108 5.58 -20.13 12.37
C LYS A 108 5.99 -19.22 11.20
N PHE A 109 6.70 -18.12 11.50
CA PHE A 109 7.08 -17.14 10.49
C PHE A 109 8.28 -17.51 9.62
N GLY A 110 9.18 -18.34 10.13
CA GLY A 110 10.40 -18.73 9.42
C GLY A 110 10.20 -19.65 8.22
N LEU A 111 8.96 -20.01 7.87
CA LEU A 111 8.66 -20.88 6.72
C LEU A 111 8.21 -20.14 5.46
N PHE A 112 7.97 -18.82 5.54
CA PHE A 112 7.42 -18.02 4.42
C PHE A 112 8.29 -16.82 4.03
N ILE A 113 9.51 -16.73 4.59
CA ILE A 113 10.47 -15.63 4.35
C ILE A 113 11.83 -16.20 3.88
N GLU A 114 11.86 -17.43 3.36
CA GLU A 114 13.04 -17.99 2.65
C GLU A 114 12.78 -18.05 1.14
#